data_AF-T0BQB3-F1
#
_entry.id   AF-T0BQB3-F1
#
_cell.length_a   1.000
_cell.length_b   1.000
_cell.length_c   1.000
_cell.angle_alpha   90.00
_cell.angle_beta   90.00
_cell.angle_gamma   90.00
#
_symmetry.space_group_name_H-M   'P 1'
#
loop_
_entity.id
_entity.type
_entity.pdbx_description
1 polymer ?
#
loop_
_entity_poly.entity_id
_entity_poly.type
_entity_poly.pdbx_seq_one_letter_code
_entity_poly.pdbx_strand_id
1 'polypeptide(L)' 'MHWTTLSDSEIFATPTSSQSASDTVTEEVTVGDAILVLTRSAKTGEATVSRVISPRASDYLRPDWQPGMPYTSR' A
#
# COMPACT_ATOMS: atom_id res chain seq x y z
N MET A 1 26.54 -23.52 -4.19
CA MET A 1 25.29 -22.77 -4.44
C MET A 1 24.14 -23.69 -4.06
N HIS A 2 23.50 -23.45 -2.91
CA HIS A 2 22.29 -24.18 -2.52
C HIS A 2 21.11 -23.26 -2.81
N TRP A 3 20.24 -23.63 -3.74
CA TRP A 3 18.98 -22.94 -3.96
C TRP A 3 17.92 -23.66 -3.15
N THR A 4 17.37 -22.98 -2.14
CA THR A 4 16.19 -23.48 -1.42
C THR A 4 14.97 -23.17 -2.27
N THR A 5 14.28 -24.21 -2.74
CA THR A 5 12.98 -24.07 -3.38
C THR A 5 11.94 -23.85 -2.29
N LEU A 6 11.42 -22.63 -2.19
CA LEU A 6 10.23 -22.36 -1.38
C LEU A 6 9.04 -23.11 -2.00
N SER A 7 8.20 -23.69 -1.15
CA SER A 7 6.96 -24.33 -1.55
C SER A 7 5.92 -23.31 -2.01
N ASP A 8 4.97 -23.72 -2.85
CA ASP A 8 3.85 -22.87 -3.28
C ASP A 8 3.10 -22.26 -2.08
N SER A 9 2.97 -23.00 -0.97
CA SER A 9 2.36 -22.48 0.26
C SER A 9 3.17 -21.37 0.93
N GLU A 10 4.49 -21.34 0.78
CA GLU A 10 5.35 -20.28 1.31
C GLU A 10 5.39 -19.06 0.38
N ILE A 11 5.25 -19.29 -0.93
CA ILE A 11 5.23 -18.25 -1.97
C ILE A 11 3.87 -17.54 -2.02
N PHE A 12 2.79 -18.31 -1.90
CA PHE A 12 1.41 -17.86 -1.97
C PHE A 12 0.71 -17.84 -0.62
N ALA A 13 1.47 -17.95 0.48
CA ALA A 13 0.96 -17.53 1.79
C ALA A 13 0.50 -16.09 1.64
N THR A 14 -0.81 -15.89 1.57
CA THR A 14 -1.36 -14.55 1.69
C THR A 14 -0.90 -14.03 3.05
N PRO A 15 -0.38 -12.80 3.15
CA PRO A 15 -0.06 -12.21 4.46
C PRO A 15 -1.31 -12.08 5.36
N THR A 16 -2.50 -12.45 4.86
CA THR A 16 -3.77 -12.51 5.54
C THR A 16 -3.91 -13.73 6.45
N SER A 17 -3.04 -13.81 7.46
CA SER A 17 -3.42 -14.42 8.74
C SER A 17 -2.69 -13.81 9.93
N SER A 18 -1.89 -12.75 9.71
CA SER A 18 -1.33 -11.89 10.78
C SER A 18 -1.95 -10.49 10.78
N GLN A 19 -3.17 -10.31 10.26
CA GLN A 19 -4.00 -9.18 10.70
C GLN A 19 -4.59 -9.55 12.06
N SER A 20 -3.76 -9.43 13.10
CA SER A 20 -4.25 -8.98 14.40
C SER A 20 -5.22 -7.82 14.14
N ALA A 21 -6.36 -7.83 14.82
CA ALA A 21 -7.37 -6.77 14.83
C ALA A 21 -6.76 -5.36 14.94
N SER A 22 -6.35 -4.78 13.81
CA SER A 22 -5.56 -3.56 13.75
C SER A 22 -6.44 -2.49 13.14
N ASP A 23 -6.56 -1.36 13.82
CA ASP A 23 -7.39 -0.19 13.49
C ASP A 23 -6.98 0.50 12.18
N THR A 24 -6.78 -0.24 11.10
CA THR A 24 -6.27 0.26 9.83
C THR A 24 -7.05 -0.33 8.68
N VAL A 25 -7.64 0.53 7.86
CA VAL A 25 -8.42 0.18 6.67
C VAL A 25 -7.62 0.57 5.43
N THR A 26 -7.60 -0.29 4.42
CA THR A 26 -7.01 0.03 3.12
C THR A 26 -8.07 0.63 2.20
N GLU A 27 -7.76 1.75 1.56
CA GLU A 27 -8.65 2.46 0.63
C GLU A 27 -7.90 2.79 -0.67
N GLU A 28 -8.61 2.84 -1.80
CA GLU A 28 -8.05 3.27 -3.08
C GLU A 28 -8.66 4.61 -3.50
N VAL A 29 -7.80 5.55 -3.90
CA VAL A 29 -8.18 6.89 -4.33
C VAL A 29 -7.61 7.18 -5.70
N THR A 30 -8.49 7.51 -6.65
CA THR A 30 -8.09 7.87 -8.01
C THR A 30 -7.74 9.36 -8.08
N VAL A 31 -6.54 9.68 -8.57
CA VAL A 31 -6.06 11.04 -8.79
C VAL A 31 -5.56 11.17 -10.23
N GLY A 32 -6.40 11.74 -11.10
CA GLY A 32 -6.12 11.74 -12.54
C GLY A 32 -6.13 10.30 -13.08
N ASP A 33 -5.02 9.89 -13.72
CA ASP A 33 -4.84 8.54 -14.26
C ASP A 33 -4.14 7.58 -13.28
N ALA A 34 -3.84 8.05 -12.07
CA ALA A 34 -3.17 7.27 -11.04
C ALA A 34 -4.15 6.79 -9.96
N ILE A 35 -3.86 5.64 -9.37
CA ILE A 35 -4.53 5.11 -8.19
C ILE A 35 -3.53 5.13 -7.02
N LEU A 36 -3.89 5.85 -5.97
CA LEU A 36 -3.20 5.83 -4.69
C LEU A 36 -3.89 4.84 -3.78
N VAL A 37 -3.13 3.88 -3.26
CA VAL A 37 -3.65 2.99 -2.22
C VAL A 37 -3.15 3.50 -0.89
N LEU A 38 -4.11 3.75 -0.01
CA LEU A 38 -3.91 4.39 1.27
C LEU A 38 -4.16 3.38 2.39
N THR A 39 -3.42 3.52 3.47
CA THR A 39 -3.76 2.91 4.75
C THR A 39 -4.29 4.00 5.67
N ARG A 40 -5.55 3.88 6.06
CA ARG A 40 -6.24 4.82 6.96
C ARG A 40 -6.36 4.22 8.36
N SER A 41 -5.94 4.97 9.37
CA SER A 41 -6.23 4.66 10.77
C SER A 41 -7.72 4.85 11.06
N ALA A 42 -8.41 3.80 11.49
CA ALA A 42 -9.81 3.84 11.92
C ALA A 42 -10.00 4.67 13.21
N LYS A 43 -8.93 4.83 14.02
CA LYS A 43 -8.96 5.60 15.27
C LYS A 43 -8.76 7.10 15.06
N THR A 44 -7.81 7.49 14.22
CA THR A 44 -7.42 8.91 14.03
C THR A 44 -7.98 9.49 12.73
N GLY A 45 -8.41 8.65 11.78
CA GLY A 45 -8.84 9.07 10.45
C GLY A 45 -7.67 9.46 9.52
N GLU A 46 -6.44 9.47 10.02
CA GLU A 46 -5.25 9.78 9.26
C GLU A 46 -4.99 8.72 8.19
N ALA A 47 -4.66 9.15 6.98
CA ALA A 47 -4.34 8.29 5.87
C ALA A 47 -2.87 8.50 5.47
N THR A 48 -2.18 7.40 5.19
CA THR A 48 -0.84 7.40 4.61
C THR A 48 -0.84 6.66 3.29
N VAL A 49 -0.02 7.11 2.34
CA VAL A 49 0.16 6.43 1.06
C VAL A 49 0.91 5.12 1.28
N SER A 50 0.38 4.02 0.74
CA SER A 50 0.97 2.69 0.85
C SER A 50 1.59 2.25 -0.48
N ARG A 51 0.94 2.57 -1.60
CA ARG A 51 1.49 2.36 -2.95
C ARG A 51 0.86 3.30 -3.98
N VAL A 52 1.58 3.51 -5.08
CA VAL A 52 1.11 4.24 -6.27
C VAL A 52 1.02 3.28 -7.43
N ILE A 53 -0.10 3.33 -8.15
CA ILE A 53 -0.30 2.61 -9.40
C ILE A 53 -0.60 3.66 -10.46
N SER A 54 0.37 3.97 -11.32
CA SER A 54 0.21 4.98 -12.38
C SER A 54 0.85 4.52 -13.68
N PRO A 55 0.24 4.83 -14.84
CA PRO A 55 0.90 4.67 -16.13
C PRO A 55 2.00 5.71 -16.38
N ARG A 56 2.12 6.76 -15.55
CA ARG A 56 3.12 7.82 -15.71
C ARG A 56 4.28 7.65 -14.73
N ALA A 57 5.48 7.46 -15.26
CA ALA A 57 6.69 7.33 -14.45
C ALA A 57 6.94 8.54 -13.54
N SER A 58 6.54 9.75 -13.96
CA SER A 58 6.68 10.97 -13.17
C SER A 58 5.90 10.95 -11.86
N ASP A 59 4.81 10.20 -11.78
CA ASP A 59 3.97 10.14 -10.59
C ASP A 59 4.67 9.41 -9.43
N TYR A 60 5.54 8.45 -9.76
CA TYR A 60 6.39 7.76 -8.78
C TYR A 60 7.51 8.64 -8.22
N LEU A 61 7.78 9.79 -8.84
CA LEU A 61 8.78 10.75 -8.36
C LEU A 61 8.17 11.85 -7.49
N ARG A 62 6.84 11.87 -7.33
CA ARG A 62 6.15 12.85 -6.51
C ARG A 62 6.46 12.60 -5.02
N PRO A 63 7.01 13.57 -4.30
CA PRO A 63 7.41 13.38 -2.91
C PRO A 63 6.21 13.13 -1.99
N ASP A 64 5.05 13.69 -2.31
CA ASP A 64 3.79 13.52 -1.56
C ASP A 64 3.12 12.15 -1.80
N TRP A 65 3.54 11.39 -2.81
CA TRP A 65 2.97 10.08 -3.15
C TRP A 65 3.89 8.92 -2.75
N GLN A 66 4.95 9.19 -1.99
CA GLN A 66 5.85 8.13 -1.53
C GLN A 66 5.20 7.28 -0.44
N PRO A 67 5.52 5.98 -0.35
CA PRO A 67 5.06 5.15 0.75
C PRO A 67 5.39 5.75 2.12
N GLY A 68 4.40 5.77 3.01
CA GLY A 68 4.47 6.38 4.35
C GLY A 68 4.16 7.88 4.39
N MET A 69 3.98 8.54 3.25
CA MET A 69 3.62 9.96 3.24
C MET A 69 2.18 10.19 3.65
N PRO A 70 1.89 11.25 4.41
CA PRO A 70 0.52 11.59 4.78
C PRO A 70 -0.29 11.97 3.54
N TYR A 71 -1.50 11.43 3.42
CA TYR A 71 -2.44 11.80 2.38
C TYR A 71 -3.50 12.75 2.95
N THR A 72 -3.45 14.00 2.51
CA THR A 72 -4.50 14.99 2.78
C THR A 72 -5.34 15.17 1.52
N SER A 73 -6.64 14.84 1.57
CA SER A 73 -7.56 15.21 0.49
C SER A 73 -7.62 16.74 0.42
N ARG A 74 -7.05 17.32 -0.63
CA ARG A 74 -7.23 18.74 -0.94
C ARG A 74 -8.53 18.95 -1.70
#